data_AF-A0A2T6ZX23-F1
#
_entry.id   AF-A0A2T6ZX23-F1
#
_cell.length_a   1.000
_cell.length_b   1.000
_cell.length_c   1.000
_cell.angle_alpha   90.00
_cell.angle_beta   90.00
_cell.angle_gamma   90.00
#
_symmetry.space_group_name_H-M   'P 1'
#
loop_
_entity.id
_entity.type
_entity.pdbx_description
1 polymer ?
#
loop_
_entity_poly.entity_id
_entity_poly.type
_entity_poly.pdbx_seq_one_letter_code
_entity_poly.pdbx_strand_id
1 'polypeptide(L)'
;MGLNDSKILGFLTKEGYPLTIKILKRLRLALGMRRCFHPTEFAVHNEIMRQAIQSQLENGQTTLYGRQYTYQILRQCGIPAVRDRMFNILYEVDPIGIANRRLHITNMPRGGYFVPGPNYVWSIDGYHKLSMYGIEIYAGVDAYSRFDTIWLYPWLIPLLYGSIQL
;
A
#
# COMPACT_ATOMS: atom_id res chain seq x y z
N MET A 1 29.01 -8.04 -19.99
CA MET A 1 28.66 -7.65 -18.60
C MET A 1 28.73 -6.13 -18.48
N GLY A 2 27.73 -5.49 -17.89
CA GLY A 2 27.74 -4.02 -17.70
C GLY A 2 28.64 -3.59 -16.55
N LEU A 3 29.35 -2.47 -16.69
CA LEU A 3 30.22 -1.93 -15.64
C LEU A 3 29.42 -1.39 -14.45
N ASN A 4 29.88 -1.62 -13.21
CA ASN A 4 29.27 -1.04 -11.99
C ASN A 4 29.44 0.50 -11.95
N ASP A 5 28.58 1.25 -11.26
CA ASP A 5 28.56 2.72 -11.22
C ASP A 5 29.91 3.27 -10.74
N SER A 6 30.53 2.60 -9.76
CA SER A 6 31.88 2.93 -9.28
C SER A 6 32.95 2.75 -10.35
N LYS A 7 32.86 1.68 -11.16
CA LYS A 7 33.80 1.43 -12.26
C LYS A 7 33.59 2.45 -13.39
N ILE A 8 32.34 2.70 -13.78
CA ILE A 8 32.00 3.71 -14.80
C ILE A 8 32.52 5.09 -14.36
N LEU A 9 32.29 5.46 -13.09
CA LEU A 9 32.79 6.71 -12.54
C LEU A 9 34.31 6.78 -12.62
N GLY A 10 35.02 5.71 -12.21
CA GLY A 10 36.48 5.66 -12.28
C GLY A 10 37.02 5.85 -13.70
N PHE A 11 36.39 5.24 -14.70
CA PHE A 11 36.74 5.45 -16.11
C PHE A 11 36.49 6.90 -16.56
N LEU A 12 35.32 7.46 -16.25
CA LEU A 12 34.99 8.83 -16.65
C LEU A 12 35.86 9.89 -15.98
N THR A 13 36.22 9.68 -14.71
CA THR A 13 37.18 10.55 -14.00
C THR A 13 38.56 10.47 -14.64
N LYS A 14 39.00 9.28 -15.08
CA LYS A 14 40.28 9.09 -15.78
C LYS A 14 40.30 9.77 -17.16
N GLU A 15 39.16 9.80 -17.84
CA GLU A 15 38.94 10.53 -19.11
C GLU A 15 38.78 12.06 -18.91
N GLY A 16 38.87 12.56 -17.67
CA GLY A 16 38.84 13.99 -17.37
C GLY A 16 37.45 14.57 -17.10
N TYR A 17 36.43 13.75 -16.88
CA TYR A 17 35.10 14.20 -16.48
C TYR A 17 34.93 14.08 -14.95
N PRO A 18 35.05 15.18 -14.16
CA PRO A 18 34.90 15.15 -12.71
C PRO A 18 33.43 15.02 -12.30
N LEU A 19 32.89 13.81 -12.40
CA LEU A 19 31.50 13.51 -12.07
C LEU A 19 31.37 12.99 -10.64
N THR A 20 30.22 13.25 -10.04
CA THR A 20 29.79 12.57 -8.80
C THR A 20 28.88 11.39 -9.15
N ILE A 21 28.81 10.36 -8.28
CA ILE A 21 27.90 9.21 -8.42
C ILE A 21 26.44 9.65 -8.68
N LYS A 22 25.97 10.72 -8.02
CA LYS A 22 24.62 11.27 -8.23
C LYS A 22 24.42 11.76 -9.67
N ILE A 23 25.38 12.52 -10.19
CA ILE A 23 25.35 13.07 -11.55
C ILE A 23 25.38 11.93 -12.56
N LEU A 24 26.27 10.95 -12.35
CA LEU A 24 26.36 9.76 -13.19
C LEU A 24 25.03 9.00 -13.26
N LYS A 25 24.39 8.75 -12.10
CA LYS A 25 23.08 8.08 -12.04
C LYS A 25 22.01 8.87 -12.79
N ARG A 26 21.99 10.20 -12.64
CA ARG A 26 21.04 11.08 -13.32
C ARG A 26 21.24 11.07 -14.84
N LEU A 27 22.47 11.23 -15.32
CA LEU A 27 22.81 11.18 -16.75
C LEU A 27 22.44 9.83 -17.36
N ARG A 28 22.79 8.74 -16.67
CA ARG A 28 22.46 7.39 -17.10
C ARG A 28 20.95 7.19 -17.26
N LEU A 29 20.15 7.69 -16.33
CA LEU A 29 18.68 7.66 -16.41
C LEU A 29 18.14 8.54 -17.55
N ALA A 30 18.70 9.74 -17.74
CA ALA A 30 18.31 10.65 -18.82
C ALA A 30 18.61 10.07 -20.22
N LEU A 31 19.71 9.32 -20.35
CA LEU A 31 20.09 8.61 -21.57
C LEU A 31 19.34 7.27 -21.76
N GLY A 32 18.39 6.94 -20.89
CA GLY A 32 17.61 5.70 -20.98
C GLY A 32 18.39 4.43 -20.61
N MET A 33 19.63 4.55 -20.14
CA MET A 33 20.50 3.43 -19.78
C MET A 33 20.09 2.81 -18.43
N ARG A 34 18.92 2.17 -18.36
CA ARG A 34 18.40 1.55 -17.13
C ARG A 34 19.29 0.39 -16.68
N ARG A 35 19.36 0.15 -15.36
CA ARG A 35 20.15 -0.98 -14.84
C ARG A 35 19.32 -2.23 -15.11
N CYS A 36 19.90 -3.19 -15.80
CA CYS A 36 19.44 -4.57 -15.72
C CYS A 36 20.24 -5.21 -14.57
N PHE A 37 19.54 -5.58 -13.50
CA PHE A 37 20.16 -6.37 -12.43
C PHE A 37 20.58 -7.72 -13.01
N HIS A 38 21.79 -8.17 -12.66
CA HIS A 38 22.25 -9.48 -13.07
C HIS A 38 21.47 -10.58 -12.32
N PRO A 39 21.23 -11.77 -12.90
CA PRO A 39 20.56 -12.87 -12.21
C PRO A 39 21.13 -13.19 -10.81
N THR A 40 22.45 -13.08 -10.63
CA THR A 40 23.10 -13.29 -9.33
C THR A 40 22.77 -12.19 -8.31
N GLU A 41 22.69 -10.93 -8.74
CA GLU A 41 22.30 -9.81 -7.86
C GLU A 41 20.82 -9.93 -7.47
N PHE A 42 19.98 -10.44 -8.38
CA PHE A 42 18.60 -10.78 -8.05
C PHE A 42 18.50 -11.87 -7.00
N ALA A 43 19.31 -12.93 -7.11
CA ALA A 43 19.32 -14.01 -6.12
C ALA A 43 19.71 -13.49 -4.72
N VAL A 44 20.78 -12.69 -4.63
CA VAL A 44 21.21 -12.07 -3.36
C VAL A 44 20.10 -11.17 -2.78
N HIS A 45 19.50 -10.32 -3.62
CA HIS A 45 18.43 -9.42 -3.17
C HIS A 45 17.17 -10.17 -2.73
N ASN A 46 16.83 -11.26 -3.43
CA ASN A 46 15.71 -12.13 -3.07
C ASN A 46 15.94 -12.80 -1.72
N GLU A 47 17.17 -13.20 -1.43
CA GLU A 47 17.54 -13.79 -0.14
C GLU A 47 17.40 -12.77 1.00
N ILE A 48 17.85 -11.53 0.79
CA ILE A 48 17.65 -10.45 1.76
C ILE A 48 16.15 -10.22 2.02
N MET A 49 15.33 -10.17 0.96
CA MET A 49 13.88 -10.05 1.11
C MET A 49 13.26 -11.25 1.83
N ARG A 50 13.72 -12.47 1.55
CA ARG A 50 13.24 -13.70 2.20
C ARG A 50 13.51 -13.66 3.70
N GLN A 51 14.72 -13.32 4.11
CA GLN A 51 15.11 -13.21 5.52
C GLN A 51 14.32 -12.11 6.24
N ALA A 52 14.13 -10.97 5.59
CA ALA A 52 13.31 -9.89 6.14
C ALA A 52 11.85 -10.33 6.32
N ILE A 53 11.28 -11.06 5.37
CA ILE A 53 9.91 -11.60 5.48
C ILE A 53 9.82 -12.65 6.60
N GLN A 54 10.79 -13.55 6.71
CA GLN A 54 10.83 -14.59 7.75
C GLN A 54 10.88 -13.99 9.16
N SER A 55 11.79 -13.05 9.40
CA SER A 55 11.86 -12.36 10.70
C SER A 55 10.55 -11.62 11.04
N GLN A 56 9.86 -11.06 10.05
CA GLN A 56 8.57 -10.42 10.25
C GLN A 56 7.43 -11.40 10.58
N LEU A 57 7.51 -12.63 10.07
CA LEU A 57 6.55 -13.71 10.36
C LEU A 57 6.79 -14.28 11.76
N GLU A 58 8.04 -14.50 12.13
CA GLU A 58 8.44 -14.97 13.47
C GLU A 58 8.02 -14.00 14.59
N ASN A 59 8.16 -12.70 14.34
CA ASN A 59 7.73 -11.66 15.28
C ASN A 59 6.20 -11.52 15.40
N GLY A 60 5.41 -12.28 14.64
CA GLY A 60 3.94 -12.25 14.68
C GLY A 60 3.31 -10.95 14.15
N GLN A 61 4.11 -10.01 13.64
CA GLN A 61 3.62 -8.72 13.16
C GLN A 61 2.95 -8.83 11.79
N THR A 62 3.25 -9.85 10.99
CA THR A 62 2.71 -10.00 9.61
C THR A 62 1.61 -11.05 9.49
N THR A 63 1.34 -11.85 10.52
CA THR A 63 0.24 -12.85 10.51
C THR A 63 -1.12 -12.17 10.27
N LEU A 64 -1.34 -10.96 10.80
CA LEU A 64 -2.61 -10.25 10.71
C LEU A 64 -2.79 -9.38 9.45
N TYR A 65 -1.74 -8.67 9.01
CA TYR A 65 -1.90 -7.55 8.06
C TYR A 65 -1.61 -7.90 6.58
N GLY A 66 -1.13 -9.12 6.31
CA GLY A 66 -1.06 -9.69 4.97
C GLY A 66 -0.10 -8.99 3.99
N ARG A 67 -0.27 -9.29 2.69
CA ARG A 67 0.66 -8.95 1.59
C ARG A 67 1.01 -7.46 1.50
N GLN A 68 -0.01 -6.60 1.59
CA GLN A 68 0.17 -5.15 1.38
C GLN A 68 0.94 -4.50 2.52
N TYR A 69 0.73 -4.98 3.75
CA TYR A 69 1.46 -4.50 4.92
C TYR A 69 2.93 -4.94 4.89
N THR A 70 3.20 -6.21 4.56
CA THR A 70 4.57 -6.71 4.38
C THR A 70 5.32 -5.87 3.33
N TYR A 71 4.66 -5.49 2.23
CA TYR A 71 5.25 -4.60 1.23
C TYR A 71 5.64 -3.23 1.80
N GLN A 72 4.77 -2.62 2.60
CA GLN A 72 5.02 -1.32 3.20
C GLN A 72 6.16 -1.37 4.22
N ILE A 73 6.20 -2.39 5.07
CA ILE A 73 7.30 -2.59 6.02
C ILE A 73 8.64 -2.70 5.29
N LEU A 74 8.73 -3.56 4.27
CA LEU A 74 9.99 -3.71 3.51
C LEU A 74 10.44 -2.38 2.91
N ARG A 75 9.49 -1.57 2.43
CA ARG A 75 9.78 -0.22 1.92
C ARG A 75 10.26 0.73 3.02
N GLN A 76 9.68 0.67 4.22
CA GLN A 76 10.10 1.45 5.38
C GLN A 76 11.49 1.03 5.87
N CYS A 77 11.82 -0.26 5.82
CA CYS A 77 13.16 -0.79 6.11
C CYS A 77 14.19 -0.43 5.02
N GLY A 78 13.79 0.30 3.96
CA GLY A 78 14.67 0.68 2.87
C GLY A 78 15.04 -0.47 1.93
N ILE A 79 14.29 -1.58 1.95
CA ILE A 79 14.48 -2.73 1.06
C ILE A 79 13.63 -2.50 -0.20
N PRO A 80 14.23 -2.14 -1.35
CA PRO A 80 13.48 -1.91 -2.58
C PRO A 80 12.92 -3.23 -3.11
N ALA A 81 11.63 -3.48 -2.86
CA ALA A 81 10.93 -4.66 -3.35
C ALA A 81 10.10 -4.34 -4.60
N VAL A 82 10.21 -5.16 -5.64
CA VAL A 82 9.20 -5.18 -6.72
C VAL A 82 8.01 -5.98 -6.19
N ARG A 83 6.82 -5.40 -6.27
CA ARG A 83 5.60 -5.93 -5.64
C ARG A 83 5.36 -7.41 -5.97
N ASP A 84 5.32 -7.75 -7.26
CA ASP A 84 4.99 -9.12 -7.68
C ASP A 84 6.07 -10.13 -7.26
N ARG A 85 7.34 -9.70 -7.28
CA ARG A 85 8.45 -10.56 -6.83
C ARG A 85 8.38 -10.85 -5.35
N MET A 86 8.15 -9.84 -4.54
CA MET A 86 8.04 -10.00 -3.09
C MET A 86 6.79 -10.81 -2.72
N PHE A 87 5.68 -10.66 -3.44
CA PHE A 87 4.51 -11.52 -3.25
C PHE A 87 4.78 -12.99 -3.58
N ASN A 88 5.57 -13.28 -4.62
CA ASN A 88 5.98 -14.66 -4.92
C ASN A 88 6.84 -15.24 -3.79
N ILE A 89 7.82 -14.47 -3.30
CA ILE A 89 8.66 -14.91 -2.16
C ILE A 89 7.80 -15.13 -0.91
N LEU A 90 6.87 -14.22 -0.61
CA LEU A 90 5.95 -14.37 0.52
C LEU A 90 5.05 -15.61 0.36
N TYR A 91 4.65 -15.94 -0.87
CA TYR A 91 3.90 -17.16 -1.16
C TYR A 91 4.70 -18.44 -0.91
N GLU A 92 5.99 -18.43 -1.23
CA GLU A 92 6.90 -19.55 -0.95
C GLU A 92 7.18 -19.69 0.55
N VAL A 93 7.29 -18.58 1.29
CA VAL A 93 7.66 -18.58 2.72
C VAL A 93 6.45 -18.91 3.61
N ASP A 94 5.26 -18.39 3.31
CA ASP A 94 4.05 -18.57 4.12
C ASP A 94 2.83 -19.01 3.26
N PRO A 95 2.89 -20.20 2.62
CA PRO A 95 1.77 -20.69 1.82
C PRO A 95 0.53 -20.95 2.68
N ILE A 96 0.72 -21.44 3.91
CA ILE A 96 -0.35 -21.76 4.86
C ILE A 96 -1.04 -20.51 5.36
N GLY A 97 -0.31 -19.49 5.83
CA GLY A 97 -0.91 -18.26 6.30
C GLY A 97 -1.62 -17.49 5.19
N ILE A 98 -1.15 -17.57 3.94
CA ILE A 98 -1.87 -17.00 2.79
C ILE A 98 -3.17 -17.76 2.53
N ALA A 99 -3.13 -19.10 2.51
CA ALA A 99 -4.32 -19.92 2.34
C ALA A 99 -5.33 -19.66 3.46
N ASN A 100 -4.88 -19.62 4.70
CA ASN A 100 -5.70 -19.33 5.87
C ASN A 100 -6.34 -17.95 5.79
N ARG A 101 -5.64 -16.90 5.35
CA ARG A 101 -6.26 -15.57 5.16
C ARG A 101 -7.31 -15.56 4.07
N ARG A 102 -7.06 -16.26 2.95
CA ARG A 102 -8.05 -16.41 1.88
C ARG A 102 -9.30 -17.12 2.39
N LEU A 103 -9.13 -18.16 3.20
CA LEU A 103 -10.22 -18.90 3.83
C LEU A 103 -10.91 -18.11 4.94
N HIS A 104 -10.18 -17.33 5.74
CA HIS A 104 -10.76 -16.52 6.83
C HIS A 104 -11.68 -15.42 6.30
N ILE A 105 -11.30 -14.77 5.20
CA ILE A 105 -12.13 -13.75 4.56
C ILE A 105 -13.40 -14.39 3.97
N THR A 106 -13.32 -15.62 3.45
CA THR A 106 -14.47 -16.30 2.84
C THR A 106 -15.36 -17.03 3.85
N ASN A 107 -14.80 -17.49 4.97
CA ASN A 107 -15.45 -18.41 5.91
C ASN A 107 -15.73 -17.80 7.27
N MET A 108 -15.54 -16.49 7.46
CA MET A 108 -16.12 -15.81 8.62
C MET A 108 -17.54 -15.38 8.23
N PRO A 109 -18.58 -16.22 8.46
CA PRO A 109 -19.94 -15.72 8.35
C PRO A 109 -19.99 -14.53 9.30
N ARG A 110 -20.35 -13.36 8.78
CA ARG A 110 -20.79 -12.27 9.65
C ARG A 110 -21.95 -12.87 10.43
N GLY A 111 -21.73 -13.18 11.71
CA GLY A 111 -22.73 -13.82 12.54
C GLY A 111 -24.06 -13.08 12.36
N GLY A 112 -25.16 -13.83 12.32
CA GLY A 112 -26.49 -13.22 12.19
C GLY A 112 -26.61 -12.08 13.20
N TYR A 113 -26.82 -10.87 12.70
CA TYR A 113 -26.90 -9.68 13.55
C TYR A 113 -28.25 -9.69 14.27
N PHE A 114 -28.30 -10.31 15.45
CA PHE A 114 -29.52 -10.40 16.25
C PHE A 114 -29.65 -9.19 17.17
N VAL A 115 -30.75 -8.48 17.03
CA VAL A 115 -31.07 -7.28 17.81
C VAL A 115 -32.34 -7.61 18.60
N PRO A 116 -32.41 -7.30 19.91
CA PRO A 116 -33.51 -7.74 20.77
C PRO A 116 -34.87 -7.07 20.47
N GLY A 117 -34.90 -5.97 19.72
CA GLY A 117 -36.14 -5.29 19.34
C GLY A 117 -35.91 -4.02 18.49
N PRO A 118 -36.99 -3.37 18.02
CA PRO A 118 -36.92 -2.12 17.25
C PRO A 118 -36.21 -1.02 18.04
N ASN A 119 -35.54 -0.10 17.35
CA ASN A 119 -34.84 1.05 17.93
C ASN A 119 -33.68 0.72 18.89
N TYR A 120 -33.21 -0.53 18.92
CA TYR A 120 -32.13 -0.92 19.83
C TYR A 120 -30.74 -0.64 19.23
N VAL A 121 -30.56 -0.81 17.92
CA VAL A 121 -29.34 -0.40 17.20
C VAL A 121 -29.71 0.26 15.88
N TRP A 122 -29.11 1.41 15.63
CA TRP A 122 -29.20 2.12 14.36
C TRP A 122 -27.85 2.06 13.65
N SER A 123 -27.85 1.61 12.39
CA SER A 123 -26.70 1.71 11.51
C SER A 123 -26.81 2.99 10.71
N ILE A 124 -25.89 3.94 10.89
CA ILE A 124 -25.87 5.20 10.15
C ILE A 124 -24.63 5.22 9.25
N ASP A 125 -24.83 5.48 7.96
CA ASP A 125 -23.76 5.62 6.98
C ASP A 125 -23.92 6.89 6.13
N GLY A 126 -22.79 7.49 5.76
CA GLY A 126 -22.71 8.74 5.02
C GLY A 126 -22.19 8.55 3.61
N TYR A 127 -22.97 8.96 2.61
CA TYR A 127 -22.55 8.96 1.21
C TYR A 127 -21.95 10.32 0.82
N HIS A 128 -20.62 10.38 0.87
CA HIS A 128 -19.86 11.63 0.64
C HIS A 128 -19.43 11.88 -0.81
N LYS A 129 -19.86 11.09 -1.81
CA LYS A 129 -19.40 11.32 -3.21
C LYS A 129 -19.89 12.65 -3.80
N LEU A 130 -20.98 13.21 -3.25
CA LEU A 130 -21.56 14.48 -3.70
C LEU A 130 -21.16 15.66 -2.81
N SER A 131 -20.24 15.47 -1.85
CA SER A 131 -19.76 16.55 -0.98
C SER A 131 -19.13 17.70 -1.76
N MET A 132 -18.49 17.40 -2.90
CA MET A 132 -17.96 18.40 -3.84
C MET A 132 -19.03 19.35 -4.43
N TYR A 133 -20.30 18.94 -4.40
CA TYR A 133 -21.44 19.75 -4.83
C TYR A 133 -22.25 20.30 -3.63
N GLY A 134 -21.73 20.16 -2.40
CA GLY A 134 -22.43 20.57 -1.18
C GLY A 134 -23.63 19.68 -0.83
N ILE A 135 -23.68 18.45 -1.34
CA ILE A 135 -24.76 17.51 -1.02
C ILE A 135 -24.18 16.35 -0.22
N GLU A 136 -24.69 16.18 1.00
CA GLU A 136 -24.35 15.04 1.84
C GLU A 136 -25.62 14.24 2.13
N ILE A 137 -25.54 12.93 1.86
CA ILE A 137 -26.66 12.01 2.06
C ILE A 137 -26.29 11.11 3.22
N TYR A 138 -27.13 11.08 4.25
CA TYR A 138 -26.98 10.19 5.38
C TYR A 138 -28.17 9.23 5.41
N ALA A 139 -27.91 7.94 5.58
CA ALA A 139 -28.96 6.94 5.73
C ALA A 139 -28.79 6.26 7.08
N GLY A 140 -29.89 6.18 7.83
CA GLY A 140 -29.97 5.43 9.09
C GLY A 140 -30.92 4.25 8.93
N VAL A 141 -30.50 3.07 9.33
CA VAL A 141 -31.31 1.83 9.25
C VAL A 141 -31.45 1.25 10.64
N ASP A 142 -32.69 0.99 11.07
CA ASP A 142 -32.92 0.21 12.29
C ASP A 142 -32.51 -1.24 12.05
N ALA A 143 -31.59 -1.75 12.86
CA ALA A 143 -31.00 -3.07 12.66
C ALA A 143 -31.98 -4.22 12.91
N TYR A 144 -33.05 -3.98 13.67
CA TYR A 144 -34.12 -4.95 13.91
C TYR A 144 -35.14 -4.98 12.77
N SER A 145 -35.78 -3.84 12.47
CA SER A 145 -36.85 -3.78 11.46
C SER A 145 -36.34 -3.67 10.01
N ARG A 146 -35.05 -3.34 9.81
CA ARG A 146 -34.46 -3.00 8.49
C ARG A 146 -35.21 -1.87 7.78
N PHE A 147 -35.85 -0.99 8.56
CA PHE A 147 -36.52 0.18 8.01
C PHE A 147 -35.50 1.32 7.83
N ASP A 148 -35.38 1.79 6.60
CA ASP A 148 -34.42 2.82 6.22
C ASP A 148 -35.04 4.22 6.36
N THR A 149 -34.34 5.12 7.05
CA THR A 149 -34.64 6.56 7.09
C THR A 149 -33.50 7.31 6.39
N ILE A 150 -33.84 8.00 5.29
CA ILE A 150 -32.88 8.78 4.50
C ILE A 150 -32.98 10.26 4.90
N TRP A 151 -31.84 10.84 5.25
CA TRP A 151 -31.68 12.25 5.56
C TRP A 151 -30.84 12.91 4.47
N LEU A 152 -31.40 13.94 3.84
CA LEU A 152 -30.68 14.79 2.89
C LEU A 152 -30.28 16.07 3.60
N TYR A 153 -28.98 16.32 3.70
CA TYR A 153 -28.46 17.57 4.22
C TYR A 153 -27.88 18.39 3.08
N PRO A 154 -28.60 19.41 2.59
CA PRO A 154 -28.03 20.38 1.68
C PRO A 154 -27.06 21.28 2.45
N TRP A 155 -25.78 21.24 2.10
CA TRP A 155 -24.79 22.17 2.60
C TRP A 155 -24.88 23.46 1.77
N LEU A 156 -25.57 24.47 2.31
CA LEU A 156 -25.55 25.82 1.76
C LEU A 156 -24.17 26.42 2.04
N ILE A 157 -23.27 26.39 1.06
CA ILE A 157 -22.05 27.21 1.09
C ILE A 157 -22.52 28.67 0.99
N PRO A 158 -22.30 29.54 2.00
CA PRO A 158 -22.26 30.96 1.72
C PRO A 158 -21.02 31.14 0.84
N LEU A 159 -21.20 31.48 -0.44
CA LEU A 159 -20.15 31.90 -1.36
C LEU A 159 -19.52 33.23 -0.89
N LEU A 160 -18.91 33.26 0.29
CA LEU A 160 -18.23 34.42 0.87
C LEU A 160 -17.00 34.02 1.71
N TYR A 161 -16.16 33.12 1.19
CA TYR A 161 -14.75 33.06 1.65
C TYR A 161 -13.82 32.92 0.44
N GLY A 162 -13.86 33.97 -0.38
CA GLY A 162 -12.81 34.29 -1.34
C GLY A 162 -12.32 35.71 -1.06
N SER A 163 -11.60 35.92 0.05
CA SER A 163 -10.82 37.13 0.31
C SER A 163 -9.82 36.92 1.45
N ILE A 164 -8.55 36.71 1.07
CA ILE A 164 -7.33 37.19 1.72
C ILE A 164 -7.03 36.66 3.13
N GLN A 165 -5.96 35.87 3.27
CA GLN A 165 -4.72 36.30 3.95
C GLN A 165 -3.54 35.40 3.53
N LEU A 166 -2.42 36.07 3.23
CA LEU A 166 -1.07 35.52 3.08
C LEU A 166 -0.58 34.92 4.40
#